data_AF-A0A2T0NB31-F1
#
_entry.id   AF-A0A2T0NB31-F1
#
_cell.length_a   1.000
_cell.length_b   1.000
_cell.length_c   1.000
_cell.angle_alpha   90.00
_cell.angle_beta   90.00
_cell.angle_gamma   90.00
#
_symmetry.space_group_name_H-M   'P 1'
#
loop_
_entity.id
_entity.type
_entity.pdbx_description
1 polymer ?
#
loop_
_entity_poly.entity_id
_entity_poly.type
_entity_poly.pdbx_seq_one_letter_code
_entity_poly.pdbx_strand_id
1 'polypeptide(L)'
;MSKRRILVPALLAAGALLTGPVSPAQAADDVYLAAGLRGASEVGAPGDADGASTVVLKVSGNQVTFAARWNGIGVPTAGRVHAGAKGTEGDVRLDLLPGSLPASALGVTGTVTASADVVDALVENPGGFYANLSDAAHPKGAVRGQFHRLSRPIDLNGVLHGGDQATISASTGTQAGGRATWWLRPGGSSIAYTVTWSGLGRVTAGHLHKGAPGRHGAVAAELFTVPRGLPANVTGVTGETPVAPKVAKHLAAGPGGYHADLRTAESGDGRAAARLSGAAFTHPRGFTAEVLRGSQIYACTELPAGGYGFTQLGVTATLKRGIEHTFVTPASGPPQWVAPDGSAVRGAVFSRTPNGAHIPELVLDATQAGAGAGLLAQATQILRLNTTGGVAPAGACEPGAEVSVPYGADYVFLG
;
A
#
# COMPACT_ATOMS: atom_id res chain seq x y z
N MET A 1 63.33 -75.07 -13.82
CA MET A 1 63.96 -74.24 -12.76
C MET A 1 63.43 -72.82 -12.88
N SER A 2 63.07 -72.21 -11.74
CA SER A 2 62.56 -70.85 -11.54
C SER A 2 61.19 -70.47 -12.15
N LYS A 3 60.12 -70.69 -11.38
CA LYS A 3 58.81 -70.03 -11.55
C LYS A 3 58.92 -68.60 -11.01
N ARG A 4 58.93 -67.59 -11.89
CA ARG A 4 58.81 -66.17 -11.50
C ARG A 4 57.33 -65.84 -11.25
N ARG A 5 56.99 -65.56 -10.00
CA ARG A 5 55.72 -64.96 -9.59
C ARG A 5 55.76 -63.47 -9.97
N ILE A 6 54.85 -63.03 -10.84
CA ILE A 6 54.61 -61.62 -11.14
C ILE A 6 53.33 -61.24 -10.40
N LEU A 7 53.47 -60.35 -9.40
CA LEU A 7 52.35 -59.68 -8.74
C LEU A 7 51.74 -58.68 -9.73
N VAL A 8 50.44 -58.81 -10.00
CA VAL A 8 49.64 -57.80 -10.70
C VAL A 8 48.98 -56.92 -9.64
N PRO A 9 49.14 -55.58 -9.64
CA PRO A 9 48.45 -54.71 -8.69
C PRO A 9 46.96 -54.61 -9.08
N ALA A 10 46.09 -54.84 -8.09
CA ALA A 10 44.66 -54.61 -8.21
C ALA A 10 44.37 -53.09 -8.22
N LEU A 11 43.76 -52.60 -9.31
CA LEU A 11 43.19 -51.26 -9.38
C LEU A 11 41.84 -51.25 -8.63
N LEU A 12 41.76 -50.49 -7.55
CA LEU A 12 40.51 -50.13 -6.88
C LEU A 12 39.76 -49.12 -7.78
N ALA A 13 38.63 -49.54 -8.35
CA ALA A 13 37.69 -48.63 -9.02
C ALA A 13 36.79 -47.96 -7.97
N ALA A 14 37.08 -46.70 -7.66
CA ALA A 14 36.20 -45.86 -6.86
C ALA A 14 34.97 -45.45 -7.69
N GLY A 15 33.78 -45.90 -7.31
CA GLY A 15 32.52 -45.47 -7.89
C GLY A 15 32.25 -44.00 -7.56
N ALA A 16 32.36 -43.12 -8.54
CA ALA A 16 31.96 -41.73 -8.41
C ALA A 16 30.43 -41.63 -8.38
N LEU A 17 29.87 -41.26 -7.22
CA LEU A 17 28.49 -40.78 -7.11
C LEU A 17 28.37 -39.48 -7.92
N LEU A 18 27.69 -39.54 -9.06
CA LEU A 18 27.32 -38.37 -9.84
C LEU A 18 26.26 -37.57 -9.06
N THR A 19 26.71 -36.64 -8.22
CA THR A 19 25.86 -35.57 -7.70
C THR A 19 25.52 -34.62 -8.85
N GLY A 20 24.38 -34.84 -9.50
CA GLY A 20 23.83 -33.86 -10.43
C GLY A 20 23.62 -32.52 -9.73
N PRO A 21 23.82 -31.38 -10.42
CA PRO A 21 23.55 -30.08 -9.83
C PRO A 21 22.06 -30.01 -9.47
N VAL A 22 21.77 -29.87 -8.18
CA VAL A 22 20.44 -29.46 -7.73
C VAL A 22 20.29 -28.02 -8.19
N SER A 23 19.47 -27.80 -9.22
CA SER A 23 19.05 -26.45 -9.60
C SER A 23 18.46 -25.78 -8.36
N PRO A 24 18.89 -24.56 -7.99
CA PRO A 24 18.17 -23.82 -6.95
C PRO A 24 16.73 -23.68 -7.43
N ALA A 25 15.77 -24.08 -6.59
CA ALA A 25 14.36 -23.76 -6.83
C ALA A 25 14.30 -22.26 -7.09
N GLN A 26 13.81 -21.87 -8.28
CA GLN A 26 13.58 -20.47 -8.62
C GLN A 26 12.75 -19.89 -7.47
N ALA A 27 13.29 -18.92 -6.72
CA ALA A 27 12.48 -18.19 -5.76
C ALA A 27 11.34 -17.58 -6.56
N ALA A 28 10.10 -17.96 -6.26
CA ALA A 28 8.94 -17.40 -6.93
C ALA A 28 8.97 -15.88 -6.76
N ASP A 29 8.79 -15.13 -7.85
CA ASP A 29 8.74 -13.67 -7.80
C ASP A 29 7.61 -13.21 -6.89
N ASP A 30 7.87 -12.17 -6.10
CA ASP A 30 6.88 -11.58 -5.21
C ASP A 30 5.64 -11.09 -5.99
N VAL A 31 4.44 -11.43 -5.51
CA VAL A 31 3.18 -10.97 -6.10
C VAL A 31 2.60 -9.83 -5.28
N TYR A 32 2.23 -8.74 -5.94
CA TYR A 32 1.65 -7.57 -5.29
C TYR A 32 0.19 -7.39 -5.69
N LEU A 33 -0.69 -7.23 -4.70
CA LEU A 33 -2.12 -7.06 -4.86
C LEU A 33 -2.60 -5.82 -4.11
N ALA A 34 -3.45 -5.00 -4.71
CA ALA A 34 -4.01 -3.82 -4.04
C ALA A 34 -5.53 -3.77 -4.13
N ALA A 35 -6.15 -3.23 -3.08
CA ALA A 35 -7.57 -2.95 -3.00
C ALA A 35 -7.78 -1.52 -2.50
N GLY A 36 -8.69 -0.79 -3.15
CA GLY A 36 -9.25 0.47 -2.66
C GLY A 36 -10.64 0.22 -2.11
N LEU A 37 -10.82 0.43 -0.80
CA LEU A 37 -12.02 0.06 -0.06
C LEU A 37 -12.89 1.30 0.17
N ARG A 38 -14.21 1.11 0.11
CA ARG A 38 -15.24 2.12 0.43
C ARG A 38 -16.36 1.48 1.24
N GLY A 39 -17.03 2.25 2.10
CA GLY A 39 -18.19 1.72 2.82
C GLY A 39 -19.40 1.50 1.92
N ALA A 40 -19.52 2.28 0.84
CA ALA A 40 -20.51 2.05 -0.22
C ALA A 40 -20.33 0.70 -0.97
N SER A 41 -19.18 0.05 -0.81
CA SER A 41 -18.87 -1.24 -1.42
C SER A 41 -19.18 -2.44 -0.52
N GLU A 42 -19.66 -2.20 0.71
CA GLU A 42 -20.14 -3.25 1.62
C GLU A 42 -21.38 -3.96 1.08
N VAL A 43 -21.54 -5.22 1.48
CA VAL A 43 -22.64 -6.10 1.07
C VAL A 43 -23.35 -6.59 2.33
N GLY A 44 -24.68 -6.75 2.27
CA GLY A 44 -25.49 -7.29 3.38
C GLY A 44 -25.78 -6.32 4.52
N ALA A 45 -24.91 -5.34 4.76
CA ALA A 45 -25.13 -4.22 5.67
C ALA A 45 -24.46 -2.95 5.13
N PRO A 46 -24.98 -1.75 5.43
CA PRO A 46 -24.29 -0.52 5.07
C PRO A 46 -22.96 -0.41 5.82
N GLY A 47 -21.90 -0.08 5.08
CA GLY A 47 -20.62 0.34 5.66
C GLY A 47 -20.64 1.79 6.10
N ASP A 48 -19.47 2.29 6.47
CA ASP A 48 -19.28 3.70 6.81
C ASP A 48 -19.35 4.57 5.55
N ALA A 49 -20.31 5.49 5.51
CA ALA A 49 -20.59 6.29 4.31
C ALA A 49 -19.39 7.12 3.84
N ASP A 50 -18.58 7.62 4.78
CA ASP A 50 -17.40 8.44 4.49
C ASP A 50 -16.10 7.64 4.59
N GLY A 51 -16.22 6.34 4.90
CA GLY A 51 -15.11 5.43 5.08
C GLY A 51 -14.37 5.09 3.80
N ALA A 52 -13.05 5.19 3.85
CA ALA A 52 -12.16 4.72 2.81
C ALA A 52 -10.92 4.04 3.39
N SER A 53 -10.36 3.08 2.66
CA SER A 53 -9.07 2.47 3.00
C SER A 53 -8.32 2.01 1.76
N THR A 54 -7.01 1.90 1.87
CA THR A 54 -6.15 1.22 0.90
C THR A 54 -5.51 0.04 1.60
N VAL A 55 -5.62 -1.15 1.00
CA VAL A 55 -4.94 -2.37 1.47
C VAL A 55 -4.06 -2.89 0.35
N VAL A 56 -2.79 -3.12 0.66
CA VAL A 56 -1.84 -3.74 -0.28
C VAL A 56 -1.23 -4.98 0.35
N LEU A 57 -1.13 -6.05 -0.44
CA LEU A 57 -0.51 -7.31 -0.08
C LEU A 57 0.74 -7.51 -0.94
N LYS A 58 1.80 -8.01 -0.30
CA LYS A 58 2.97 -8.61 -0.91
C LYS A 58 3.00 -10.08 -0.51
N VAL A 59 2.88 -10.97 -1.49
CA VAL A 59 2.89 -12.41 -1.32
C VAL A 59 4.27 -12.95 -1.72
N SER A 60 4.98 -13.53 -0.76
CA SER A 60 6.32 -14.10 -0.89
C SER A 60 6.31 -15.54 -0.40
N GLY A 61 6.10 -16.50 -1.31
CA GLY A 61 5.79 -17.87 -0.92
C GLY A 61 4.52 -17.91 -0.06
N ASN A 62 4.64 -18.40 1.17
CA ASN A 62 3.51 -18.46 2.12
C ASN A 62 3.38 -17.23 3.04
N GLN A 63 4.29 -16.25 2.93
CA GLN A 63 4.24 -15.03 3.71
C GLN A 63 3.46 -13.95 2.97
N VAL A 64 2.39 -13.45 3.59
CA VAL A 64 1.58 -12.35 3.08
C VAL A 64 1.85 -11.12 3.95
N THR A 65 2.74 -10.26 3.48
CA THR A 65 2.97 -8.94 4.11
C THR A 65 1.90 -7.99 3.65
N PHE A 66 1.25 -7.29 4.57
CA PHE A 66 0.17 -6.36 4.27
C PHE A 66 0.50 -4.95 4.78
N ALA A 67 -0.04 -3.94 4.12
CA ALA A 67 -0.17 -2.60 4.64
C ALA A 67 -1.59 -2.12 4.42
N ALA A 68 -2.19 -1.55 5.46
CA ALA A 68 -3.52 -0.96 5.43
C ALA A 68 -3.45 0.47 5.96
N ARG A 69 -4.12 1.40 5.29
CA ARG A 69 -4.29 2.78 5.76
C ARG A 69 -5.73 3.20 5.51
N TRP A 70 -6.39 3.73 6.54
CA TRP A 70 -7.80 4.10 6.50
C TRP A 70 -8.01 5.58 6.82
N ASN A 71 -9.18 6.08 6.42
CA ASN A 71 -9.66 7.42 6.71
C ASN A 71 -11.19 7.37 6.82
N GLY A 72 -11.75 8.12 7.76
CA GLY A 72 -13.21 8.23 7.90
C GLY A 72 -13.90 6.98 8.43
N ILE A 73 -13.16 6.10 9.13
CA ILE A 73 -13.73 4.98 9.90
C ILE A 73 -13.19 5.00 11.32
N GLY A 74 -13.86 4.30 12.23
CA GLY A 74 -13.32 4.01 13.55
C GLY A 74 -12.07 3.14 13.47
N VAL A 75 -11.33 3.03 14.58
CA VAL A 75 -10.14 2.15 14.62
C VAL A 75 -10.56 0.71 14.31
N PRO A 76 -9.98 0.07 13.28
CA PRO A 76 -10.35 -1.28 12.91
C PRO A 76 -10.20 -2.26 14.06
N THR A 77 -11.23 -3.08 14.24
CA THR A 77 -11.28 -4.19 15.20
C THR A 77 -10.96 -5.53 14.53
N ALA A 78 -11.13 -5.61 13.22
CA ALA A 78 -10.62 -6.68 12.37
C ALA A 78 -10.26 -6.15 10.98
N GLY A 79 -9.32 -6.84 10.33
CA GLY A 79 -8.99 -6.65 8.93
C GLY A 79 -8.81 -8.01 8.29
N ARG A 80 -9.61 -8.32 7.28
CA ARG A 80 -9.70 -9.68 6.73
C ARG A 80 -9.64 -9.69 5.22
N VAL A 81 -9.17 -10.81 4.68
CA VAL A 81 -9.29 -11.15 3.27
C VAL A 81 -10.33 -12.25 3.13
N HIS A 82 -11.32 -12.03 2.28
CA HIS A 82 -12.40 -12.96 1.99
C HIS A 82 -12.30 -13.47 0.55
N ALA A 83 -12.75 -14.71 0.32
CA ALA A 83 -12.95 -15.25 -1.03
C ALA A 83 -14.40 -14.97 -1.48
N GLY A 84 -14.58 -13.98 -2.34
CA GLY A 84 -15.88 -13.60 -2.90
C GLY A 84 -15.74 -12.61 -4.04
N ALA A 85 -16.58 -12.75 -5.05
CA ALA A 85 -16.66 -11.81 -6.16
C ALA A 85 -17.26 -10.46 -5.73
N LYS A 86 -17.16 -9.45 -6.60
CA LYS A 86 -17.77 -8.14 -6.37
C LYS A 86 -19.28 -8.30 -6.17
N GLY A 87 -19.81 -7.76 -5.06
CA GLY A 87 -21.24 -7.79 -4.75
C GLY A 87 -21.69 -9.06 -4.01
N THR A 88 -20.78 -9.98 -3.68
CA THR A 88 -21.09 -11.19 -2.91
C THR A 88 -20.29 -11.24 -1.62
N GLU A 89 -20.92 -11.68 -0.53
CA GLU A 89 -20.22 -12.10 0.69
C GLU A 89 -19.44 -13.40 0.44
N GLY A 90 -18.36 -13.59 1.21
CA GLY A 90 -17.48 -14.75 1.07
C GLY A 90 -16.83 -15.16 2.38
N ASP A 91 -16.28 -16.38 2.41
CA ASP A 91 -15.58 -16.91 3.58
C ASP A 91 -14.30 -16.14 3.86
N VAL A 92 -13.98 -15.96 5.15
CA VAL A 92 -12.68 -15.43 5.59
C VAL A 92 -11.58 -16.42 5.23
N ARG A 93 -10.55 -15.96 4.52
CA ARG A 93 -9.37 -16.75 4.14
C ARG A 93 -8.09 -16.29 4.83
N LEU A 94 -7.97 -15.01 5.17
CA LEU A 94 -6.87 -14.48 5.99
C LEU A 94 -7.39 -13.52 7.05
N ASP A 95 -6.86 -13.63 8.27
CA ASP A 95 -7.03 -12.65 9.33
C ASP A 95 -5.76 -11.79 9.44
N LEU A 96 -5.80 -10.59 8.87
CA LEU A 96 -4.66 -9.67 8.82
C LEU A 96 -4.46 -8.97 10.18
N LEU A 97 -5.54 -8.71 10.90
CA LEU A 97 -5.52 -7.91 12.14
C LEU A 97 -6.30 -8.58 13.26
N PRO A 98 -5.72 -9.61 13.90
CA PRO A 98 -6.30 -10.24 15.07
C PRO A 98 -5.95 -9.43 16.33
N GLY A 99 -6.63 -8.30 16.58
CA GLY A 99 -6.54 -7.62 17.87
C GLY A 99 -6.68 -6.09 17.85
N SER A 100 -6.47 -5.50 19.03
CA SER A 100 -6.64 -4.07 19.25
C SER A 100 -5.48 -3.24 18.71
N LEU A 101 -5.81 -2.11 18.10
CA LEU A 101 -4.88 -1.08 17.66
C LEU A 101 -4.98 0.16 18.57
N PRO A 102 -3.97 1.03 18.61
CA PRO A 102 -4.04 2.26 19.39
C PRO A 102 -5.10 3.20 18.80
N ALA A 103 -5.75 3.99 19.66
CA ALA A 103 -6.80 4.94 19.26
C ALA A 103 -6.33 5.95 18.19
N SER A 104 -5.05 6.31 18.21
CA SER A 104 -4.43 7.23 17.24
C SER A 104 -4.08 6.59 15.90
N ALA A 105 -4.27 5.28 15.73
CA ALA A 105 -3.88 4.56 14.52
C ALA A 105 -4.73 4.98 13.30
N LEU A 106 -4.03 5.26 12.21
CA LEU A 106 -4.59 5.52 10.88
C LEU A 106 -4.14 4.48 9.85
N GLY A 107 -3.27 3.56 10.26
CA GLY A 107 -2.76 2.49 9.40
C GLY A 107 -1.79 1.57 10.13
N VAL A 108 -1.60 0.38 9.58
CA VAL A 108 -0.72 -0.66 10.11
C VAL A 108 -0.10 -1.47 8.99
N THR A 109 1.05 -2.08 9.28
CA THR A 109 1.66 -3.11 8.43
C THR A 109 2.06 -4.30 9.26
N GLY A 110 2.08 -5.48 8.64
CA GLY A 110 2.40 -6.73 9.29
C GLY A 110 2.54 -7.87 8.29
N THR A 111 2.78 -9.08 8.79
CA THR A 111 2.93 -10.28 7.96
C THR A 111 2.16 -11.44 8.56
N VAL A 112 1.34 -12.10 7.75
CA VAL A 112 0.64 -13.34 8.12
C VAL A 112 1.17 -14.50 7.28
N THR A 113 1.10 -15.71 7.84
CA THR A 113 1.38 -16.94 7.08
C THR A 113 0.05 -17.48 6.53
N ALA A 114 0.02 -17.73 5.23
CA ALA A 114 -1.12 -18.32 4.53
C ALA A 114 -0.84 -19.79 4.20
N SER A 115 -1.90 -20.60 4.05
CA SER A 115 -1.77 -21.94 3.47
C SER A 115 -1.54 -21.86 1.96
N ALA A 116 -0.96 -22.91 1.37
CA ALA A 116 -0.64 -22.93 -0.05
C ALA A 116 -1.88 -22.74 -0.94
N ASP A 117 -3.00 -23.37 -0.60
CA ASP A 117 -4.26 -23.23 -1.32
C ASP A 117 -4.80 -21.79 -1.32
N VAL A 118 -4.65 -21.06 -0.20
CA VAL A 118 -5.04 -19.65 -0.11
C VAL A 118 -4.12 -18.78 -0.95
N VAL A 119 -2.82 -19.02 -0.92
CA VAL A 119 -1.84 -18.30 -1.75
C VAL A 119 -2.13 -18.51 -3.23
N ASP A 120 -2.28 -19.77 -3.66
CA ASP A 120 -2.50 -20.12 -5.06
C ASP A 120 -3.78 -19.46 -5.59
N ALA A 121 -4.89 -19.59 -4.86
CA ALA A 121 -6.16 -19.00 -5.25
C ALA A 121 -6.10 -17.46 -5.29
N LEU A 122 -5.45 -16.82 -4.31
CA LEU A 122 -5.30 -15.37 -4.23
C LEU A 122 -4.43 -14.81 -5.37
N VAL A 123 -3.37 -15.54 -5.75
CA VAL A 123 -2.45 -15.15 -6.83
C VAL A 123 -3.07 -15.38 -8.21
N GLU A 124 -3.79 -16.49 -8.40
CA GLU A 124 -4.43 -16.87 -9.66
C GLU A 124 -5.62 -15.96 -9.98
N ASN A 125 -6.48 -15.68 -9.00
CA ASN A 125 -7.69 -14.88 -9.20
C ASN A 125 -7.88 -13.82 -8.10
N PRO A 126 -7.05 -12.77 -8.06
CA PRO A 126 -7.18 -11.73 -7.03
C PRO A 126 -8.53 -10.99 -7.08
N GLY A 127 -9.14 -10.87 -8.26
CA GLY A 127 -10.48 -10.26 -8.40
C GLY A 127 -11.60 -11.08 -7.73
N GLY A 128 -11.36 -12.36 -7.43
CA GLY A 128 -12.22 -13.22 -6.62
C GLY A 128 -12.05 -13.05 -5.11
N PHE A 129 -11.20 -12.12 -4.67
CA PHE A 129 -10.97 -11.84 -3.25
C PHE A 129 -11.20 -10.36 -2.95
N TYR A 130 -11.58 -10.07 -1.70
CA TYR A 130 -11.73 -8.71 -1.21
C TYR A 130 -11.13 -8.53 0.17
N ALA A 131 -10.63 -7.32 0.42
CA ALA A 131 -10.32 -6.85 1.76
C ALA A 131 -11.56 -6.25 2.39
N ASN A 132 -11.69 -6.44 3.71
CA ASN A 132 -12.71 -5.82 4.54
C ASN A 132 -12.06 -5.36 5.85
N LEU A 133 -12.34 -4.12 6.26
CA LEU A 133 -12.01 -3.63 7.59
C LEU A 133 -13.32 -3.38 8.33
N SER A 134 -13.43 -3.90 9.55
CA SER A 134 -14.57 -3.62 10.44
C SER A 134 -14.14 -2.82 11.65
N ASP A 135 -15.01 -1.97 12.15
CA ASP A 135 -14.81 -1.20 13.37
C ASP A 135 -15.94 -1.46 14.38
N ALA A 136 -15.93 -0.76 15.51
CA ALA A 136 -16.93 -0.95 16.55
C ALA A 136 -18.36 -0.56 16.12
N ALA A 137 -18.50 0.40 15.21
CA ALA A 137 -19.80 0.86 14.70
C ALA A 137 -20.31 -0.05 13.56
N HIS A 138 -19.39 -0.64 12.81
CA HIS A 138 -19.65 -1.46 11.64
C HIS A 138 -19.00 -2.85 11.78
N PRO A 139 -19.48 -3.71 12.70
CA PRO A 139 -18.84 -5.00 13.00
C PRO A 139 -18.89 -6.00 11.83
N LYS A 140 -19.79 -5.79 10.86
CA LYS A 140 -19.88 -6.59 9.62
C LYS A 140 -18.96 -6.09 8.50
N GLY A 141 -18.37 -4.89 8.65
CA GLY A 141 -17.58 -4.23 7.62
C GLY A 141 -17.86 -2.73 7.59
N ALA A 142 -16.84 -1.92 7.87
CA ALA A 142 -16.88 -0.48 7.69
C ALA A 142 -16.55 -0.13 6.23
N VAL A 143 -15.58 -0.82 5.63
CA VAL A 143 -15.13 -0.62 4.25
C VAL A 143 -14.71 -1.93 3.59
N ARG A 144 -15.04 -2.08 2.29
CA ARG A 144 -14.76 -3.27 1.46
C ARG A 144 -14.23 -2.90 0.08
N GLY A 145 -13.41 -3.76 -0.51
CA GLY A 145 -12.85 -3.56 -1.87
C GLY A 145 -12.16 -4.81 -2.44
N GLN A 146 -12.33 -5.06 -3.74
CA GLN A 146 -11.71 -6.20 -4.43
C GLN A 146 -10.20 -6.00 -4.61
N PHE A 147 -9.45 -7.09 -4.67
CA PHE A 147 -8.03 -7.04 -5.01
C PHE A 147 -7.80 -7.01 -6.53
N HIS A 148 -6.77 -6.24 -6.91
CA HIS A 148 -6.24 -6.17 -8.26
C HIS A 148 -4.76 -6.52 -8.24
N ARG A 149 -4.32 -7.28 -9.25
CA ARG A 149 -2.90 -7.58 -9.44
C ARG A 149 -2.15 -6.35 -9.91
N LEU A 150 -1.03 -6.03 -9.26
CA LEU A 150 -0.10 -5.02 -9.71
C LEU A 150 0.95 -5.63 -10.64
N SER A 151 1.40 -4.86 -11.62
CA SER A 151 2.47 -5.25 -12.55
C SER A 151 3.87 -4.93 -12.05
N ARG A 152 4.00 -4.13 -10.99
CA ARG A 152 5.29 -3.68 -10.45
C ARG A 152 5.35 -3.89 -8.94
N PRO A 153 6.55 -4.15 -8.40
CA PRO A 153 6.78 -4.06 -6.97
C PRO A 153 6.43 -2.66 -6.43
N ILE A 154 5.89 -2.62 -5.22
CA ILE A 154 5.62 -1.38 -4.49
C ILE A 154 6.21 -1.47 -3.09
N ASP A 155 6.62 -0.33 -2.52
CA ASP A 155 7.02 -0.29 -1.12
C ASP A 155 5.77 -0.11 -0.23
N LEU A 156 5.45 -1.14 0.56
CA LEU A 156 4.30 -1.13 1.45
C LEU A 156 4.37 -0.01 2.49
N ASN A 157 5.57 0.48 2.81
CA ASN A 157 5.73 1.66 3.66
C ASN A 157 5.11 2.91 3.04
N GLY A 158 5.03 3.00 1.71
CA GLY A 158 4.35 4.09 1.02
C GLY A 158 2.88 4.18 1.40
N VAL A 159 2.17 3.05 1.42
CA VAL A 159 0.77 2.97 1.89
C VAL A 159 0.66 3.47 3.32
N LEU A 160 1.59 3.06 4.18
CA LEU A 160 1.60 3.46 5.58
C LEU A 160 1.89 4.95 5.75
N HIS A 161 2.75 5.56 4.92
CA HIS A 161 3.07 6.99 4.98
C HIS A 161 1.96 7.89 4.46
N GLY A 162 1.09 7.38 3.58
CA GLY A 162 0.07 8.20 2.95
C GLY A 162 0.64 9.13 1.87
N GLY A 163 -0.08 10.21 1.55
CA GLY A 163 0.32 11.19 0.53
C GLY A 163 1.17 12.36 1.05
N ASP A 164 1.32 12.48 2.38
CA ASP A 164 2.05 13.60 2.97
C ASP A 164 3.53 13.29 3.12
N GLN A 165 4.37 14.31 2.92
CA GLN A 165 5.82 14.20 3.08
C GLN A 165 6.18 14.34 4.56
N ALA A 166 6.82 13.34 5.15
CA ALA A 166 7.48 13.48 6.45
C ALA A 166 8.67 14.43 6.34
N THR A 167 8.91 15.20 7.40
CA THR A 167 9.98 16.21 7.42
C THR A 167 11.11 15.84 8.37
N ILE A 168 10.89 14.82 9.20
CA ILE A 168 11.83 14.35 10.22
C ILE A 168 11.86 12.83 10.13
N SER A 169 13.07 12.26 10.22
CA SER A 169 13.28 10.82 10.24
C SER A 169 14.21 10.41 11.37
N ALA A 170 14.11 9.15 11.78
CA ALA A 170 15.10 8.55 12.65
C ALA A 170 15.16 7.05 12.41
N SER A 171 16.35 6.48 12.50
CA SER A 171 16.51 5.03 12.50
C SER A 171 17.42 4.61 13.64
N THR A 172 17.15 3.44 14.22
CA THR A 172 17.98 2.86 15.28
C THR A 172 18.03 1.36 15.16
N GLY A 173 19.11 0.79 15.70
CA GLY A 173 19.22 -0.63 16.03
C GLY A 173 19.35 -0.83 17.55
N THR A 174 18.92 -1.97 18.07
CA THR A 174 19.27 -2.47 19.40
C THR A 174 20.50 -3.38 19.29
N GLN A 175 21.19 -3.64 20.41
CA GLN A 175 22.31 -4.60 20.42
C GLN A 175 21.86 -6.03 20.06
N ALA A 176 20.60 -6.36 20.35
CA ALA A 176 19.95 -7.62 19.98
C ALA A 176 19.50 -7.68 18.50
N GLY A 177 19.85 -6.69 17.67
CA GLY A 177 19.59 -6.70 16.23
C GLY A 177 18.21 -6.17 15.81
N GLY A 178 17.36 -5.76 16.76
CA GLY A 178 16.09 -5.13 16.47
C GLY A 178 16.27 -3.74 15.87
N ARG A 179 15.44 -3.36 14.89
CA ARG A 179 15.53 -2.07 14.19
C ARG A 179 14.20 -1.34 14.24
N ALA A 180 14.25 -0.01 14.30
CA ALA A 180 13.06 0.83 14.17
C ALA A 180 13.37 2.03 13.30
N THR A 181 12.43 2.37 12.40
CA THR A 181 12.48 3.54 11.53
C THR A 181 11.24 4.40 11.79
N TRP A 182 11.48 5.67 12.07
CA TRP A 182 10.48 6.68 12.36
C TRP A 182 10.43 7.72 11.25
N TRP A 183 9.22 8.13 10.91
CA TRP A 183 8.92 9.26 10.05
C TRP A 183 7.92 10.15 10.77
N LEU A 184 8.22 11.43 10.89
CA LEU A 184 7.46 12.38 11.70
C LEU A 184 7.16 13.63 10.88
N ARG A 185 5.94 14.12 10.99
CA ARG A 185 5.48 15.39 10.42
C ARG A 185 4.77 16.20 11.49
N PRO A 186 5.46 17.11 12.19
CA PRO A 186 4.79 18.09 13.05
C PRO A 186 3.93 19.03 12.21
N GLY A 187 2.72 19.35 12.67
CA GLY A 187 1.82 20.28 12.00
C GLY A 187 0.89 20.95 12.99
N GLY A 188 0.90 22.28 13.07
CA GLY A 188 -0.01 23.03 13.96
C GLY A 188 0.04 22.54 15.42
N SER A 189 -0.98 21.78 15.82
CA SER A 189 -1.19 21.20 17.15
C SER A 189 -1.15 19.67 17.15
N SER A 190 -0.46 19.04 16.20
CA SER A 190 -0.34 17.59 16.12
C SER A 190 1.02 17.16 15.57
N ILE A 191 1.30 15.85 15.73
CA ILE A 191 2.41 15.17 15.08
C ILE A 191 1.84 13.93 14.41
N ALA A 192 1.86 13.92 13.07
CA ALA A 192 1.66 12.69 12.32
C ALA A 192 2.95 11.87 12.39
N TYR A 193 2.81 10.55 12.56
CA TYR A 193 3.93 9.64 12.68
C TYR A 193 3.69 8.36 11.87
N THR A 194 4.78 7.78 11.40
CA THR A 194 4.87 6.37 11.00
C THR A 194 6.07 5.76 11.70
N VAL A 195 5.89 4.57 12.24
CA VAL A 195 7.00 3.76 12.73
C VAL A 195 6.89 2.35 12.19
N THR A 196 8.00 1.81 11.72
CA THR A 196 8.15 0.39 11.37
C THR A 196 9.32 -0.20 12.13
N TRP A 197 9.25 -1.49 12.43
CA TRP A 197 10.27 -2.20 13.18
C TRP A 197 10.44 -3.65 12.74
N SER A 198 11.59 -4.22 13.07
CA SER A 198 11.89 -5.64 12.90
C SER A 198 12.74 -6.12 14.08
N GLY A 199 12.66 -7.42 14.41
CA GLY A 199 13.45 -8.01 15.48
C GLY A 199 13.21 -7.40 16.87
N LEU A 200 12.03 -6.80 17.09
CA LEU A 200 11.58 -6.34 18.41
C LEU A 200 10.50 -7.30 18.92
N GLY A 201 10.43 -7.41 20.25
CA GLY A 201 9.34 -8.08 20.92
C GLY A 201 8.03 -7.29 20.85
N ARG A 202 7.06 -7.65 21.68
CA ARG A 202 5.71 -7.08 21.58
C ARG A 202 5.71 -5.59 21.94
N VAL A 203 5.55 -4.73 20.94
CA VAL A 203 5.54 -3.27 21.11
C VAL A 203 4.28 -2.83 21.86
N THR A 204 4.45 -2.01 22.89
CA THR A 204 3.37 -1.50 23.77
C THR A 204 3.19 0.00 23.69
N ALA A 205 4.22 0.76 23.29
CA ALA A 205 4.10 2.21 23.16
C ALA A 205 5.18 2.81 22.26
N GLY A 206 4.89 4.00 21.74
CA GLY A 206 5.82 4.87 21.04
C GLY A 206 5.82 6.26 21.66
N HIS A 207 7.01 6.78 21.99
CA HIS A 207 7.14 8.09 22.61
C HIS A 207 8.13 8.98 21.84
N LEU A 208 7.88 10.28 21.95
CA LEU A 208 8.84 11.31 21.62
C LEU A 208 9.35 11.93 22.93
N HIS A 209 10.66 12.04 23.09
CA HIS A 209 11.30 12.63 24.25
C HIS A 209 12.16 13.84 23.87
N LYS A 210 12.21 14.84 24.75
CA LYS A 210 13.15 15.97 24.62
C LYS A 210 14.50 15.62 25.24
N GLY A 211 15.58 15.75 24.47
CA GLY A 211 16.96 15.48 24.88
C GLY A 211 17.61 14.34 24.09
N ALA A 212 18.89 14.09 24.37
CA ALA A 212 19.63 12.97 23.77
C ALA A 212 19.07 11.61 24.22
N PRO A 213 19.16 10.55 23.37
CA PRO A 213 18.83 9.19 23.79
C PRO A 213 19.54 8.79 25.09
N GLY A 214 18.85 8.05 25.96
CA GLY A 214 19.43 7.50 27.19
C GLY A 214 19.48 8.44 28.41
N ARG A 215 19.19 9.74 28.26
CA ARG A 215 18.81 10.59 29.41
C ARG A 215 17.29 10.53 29.51
N HIS A 216 16.73 10.35 30.72
CA HIS A 216 15.28 10.36 30.98
C HIS A 216 14.67 11.76 30.75
N GLY A 217 14.76 12.26 29.52
CA GLY A 217 14.10 13.48 29.11
C GLY A 217 12.59 13.32 29.27
N ALA A 218 11.91 14.41 29.62
CA ALA A 218 10.46 14.42 29.72
C ALA A 218 9.83 13.94 28.39
N VAL A 219 8.74 13.18 28.50
CA VAL A 219 7.91 12.78 27.35
C VAL A 219 7.37 14.07 26.73
N ALA A 220 7.77 14.34 25.49
CA ALA A 220 7.31 15.47 24.71
C ALA A 220 5.99 15.16 24.00
N ALA A 221 5.80 13.91 23.58
CA ALA A 221 4.53 13.39 23.05
C ALA A 221 4.42 11.88 23.27
N GLU A 222 3.24 11.43 23.64
CA GLU A 222 2.84 10.03 23.53
C GLU A 222 2.28 9.83 22.11
N LEU A 223 3.03 9.12 21.26
CA LEU A 223 2.64 8.91 19.86
C LEU A 223 1.55 7.84 19.78
N PHE A 224 1.72 6.75 20.53
CA PHE A 224 0.68 5.75 20.76
C PHE A 224 0.97 4.92 22.01
N THR A 225 -0.09 4.35 22.58
CA THR A 225 -0.02 3.36 23.65
C THR A 225 -1.03 2.25 23.42
N VAL A 226 -0.60 1.01 23.62
CA VAL A 226 -1.41 -0.21 23.57
C VAL A 226 -1.01 -1.05 24.80
N PRO A 227 -1.75 -0.97 25.93
CA PRO A 227 -1.30 -1.58 27.19
C PRO A 227 -1.08 -3.09 27.12
N ARG A 228 -1.86 -3.81 26.30
CA ARG A 228 -1.72 -5.25 26.07
C ARG A 228 -0.71 -5.60 24.96
N GLY A 229 -0.10 -4.58 24.36
CA GLY A 229 0.78 -4.67 23.21
C GLY A 229 0.03 -4.89 21.89
N LEU A 230 0.70 -4.53 20.81
CA LEU A 230 0.22 -4.76 19.45
C LEU A 230 0.14 -6.26 19.12
N PRO A 231 -0.68 -6.66 18.14
CA PRO A 231 -0.67 -8.02 17.60
C PRO A 231 0.74 -8.43 17.14
N ALA A 232 1.11 -9.70 17.35
CA ALA A 232 2.49 -10.16 17.12
C ALA A 232 2.91 -10.12 15.63
N ASN A 233 1.94 -10.15 14.72
CA ASN A 233 2.15 -10.04 13.29
C ASN A 233 2.35 -8.60 12.80
N VAL A 234 2.08 -7.59 13.63
CA VAL A 234 2.22 -6.17 13.27
C VAL A 234 3.66 -5.71 13.45
N THR A 235 4.20 -5.10 12.41
CA THR A 235 5.58 -4.59 12.31
C THR A 235 5.63 -3.10 12.00
N GLY A 236 4.48 -2.42 11.99
CA GLY A 236 4.44 -0.98 11.86
C GLY A 236 3.07 -0.38 12.12
N VAL A 237 3.07 0.88 12.57
CA VAL A 237 1.86 1.68 12.82
C VAL A 237 2.08 3.12 12.36
N THR A 238 1.04 3.72 11.81
CA THR A 238 0.98 5.16 11.56
C THR A 238 -0.21 5.75 12.28
N GLY A 239 -0.11 7.03 12.63
CA GLY A 239 -1.18 7.73 13.30
C GLY A 239 -0.89 9.22 13.40
N GLU A 240 -1.75 9.90 14.13
CA GLU A 240 -1.60 11.31 14.45
C GLU A 240 -1.92 11.52 15.93
N THR A 241 -1.05 12.21 16.65
CA THR A 241 -1.25 12.51 18.06
C THR A 241 -1.34 14.03 18.27
N PRO A 242 -2.30 14.53 19.05
CA PRO A 242 -2.36 15.94 19.41
C PRO A 242 -1.19 16.31 20.33
N VAL A 243 -0.62 17.49 20.11
CA VAL A 243 0.42 18.08 20.95
C VAL A 243 0.20 19.57 21.13
N ALA A 244 0.80 20.15 22.17
CA ALA A 244 0.82 21.61 22.30
C ALA A 244 1.54 22.23 21.07
N PRO A 245 1.03 23.33 20.48
CA PRO A 245 1.65 23.94 19.28
C PRO A 245 3.13 24.27 19.43
N LYS A 246 3.56 24.64 20.64
CA LYS A 246 4.98 24.87 20.97
C LYS A 246 5.85 23.63 20.79
N VAL A 247 5.33 22.43 21.06
CA VAL A 247 6.05 21.17 20.90
C VAL A 247 6.25 20.89 19.41
N ALA A 248 5.20 20.95 18.60
CA ALA A 248 5.29 20.78 17.15
C ALA A 248 6.27 21.79 16.52
N LYS A 249 6.17 23.08 16.89
CA LYS A 249 7.07 24.14 16.41
C LYS A 249 8.53 23.87 16.78
N HIS A 250 8.82 23.53 18.04
CA HIS A 250 10.20 23.27 18.46
C HIS A 250 10.77 21.98 17.86
N LEU A 251 9.94 20.96 17.67
CA LEU A 251 10.33 19.72 17.00
C LEU A 251 10.72 19.99 15.53
N ALA A 252 9.91 20.78 14.81
CA ALA A 252 10.18 21.16 13.43
C ALA A 252 11.48 21.99 13.31
N ALA A 253 11.70 22.94 14.22
CA ALA A 253 12.86 23.83 14.18
C ALA A 253 14.18 23.16 14.63
N GLY A 254 14.11 22.13 15.46
CA GLY A 254 15.29 21.51 16.06
C GLY A 254 15.13 20.02 16.35
N PRO A 255 14.92 19.17 15.32
CA PRO A 255 14.66 17.74 15.51
C PRO A 255 15.79 17.02 16.24
N GLY A 256 17.05 17.42 16.02
CA GLY A 256 18.23 16.83 16.68
C GLY A 256 18.27 16.97 18.20
N GLY A 257 17.38 17.78 18.80
CA GLY A 257 17.17 17.89 20.25
C GLY A 257 16.16 16.89 20.82
N TYR A 258 15.64 15.97 19.99
CA TYR A 258 14.65 14.96 20.38
C TYR A 258 15.11 13.56 19.99
N HIS A 259 14.50 12.56 20.62
CA HIS A 259 14.57 11.17 20.20
C HIS A 259 13.20 10.51 20.27
N ALA A 260 12.95 9.57 19.36
CA ALA A 260 11.77 8.71 19.41
C ALA A 260 12.16 7.34 19.95
N ASP A 261 11.29 6.71 20.74
CA ASP A 261 11.50 5.34 21.20
C ASP A 261 10.26 4.47 21.11
N LEU A 262 10.49 3.19 20.82
CA LEU A 262 9.54 2.11 20.98
C LEU A 262 9.79 1.41 22.32
N ARG A 263 8.71 1.12 23.06
CA ARG A 263 8.73 0.25 24.23
C ARG A 263 8.16 -1.12 23.89
N THR A 264 8.78 -2.17 24.41
CA THR A 264 8.23 -3.53 24.32
C THR A 264 7.81 -4.06 25.69
N ALA A 265 7.02 -5.13 25.70
CA ALA A 265 6.53 -5.76 26.93
C ALA A 265 7.61 -6.55 27.68
N GLU A 266 8.69 -6.99 27.02
CA GLU A 266 9.74 -7.81 27.64
C GLU A 266 10.72 -6.95 28.47
N SER A 267 11.00 -7.39 29.70
CA SER A 267 11.98 -6.76 30.60
C SER A 267 13.41 -7.19 30.24
N GLY A 268 14.22 -6.29 29.67
CA GLY A 268 15.67 -6.53 29.49
C GLY A 268 16.28 -5.80 28.30
N ASP A 269 15.61 -5.81 27.14
CA ASP A 269 16.09 -5.23 25.88
C ASP A 269 15.09 -4.24 25.23
N GLY A 270 14.01 -3.92 25.95
CA GLY A 270 12.75 -3.41 25.40
C GLY A 270 12.68 -1.94 25.03
N ARG A 271 13.79 -1.32 24.57
CA ARG A 271 13.76 0.07 24.07
C ARG A 271 14.62 0.27 22.84
N ALA A 272 13.97 0.47 21.69
CA ALA A 272 14.62 0.95 20.48
C ALA A 272 14.49 2.47 20.42
N ALA A 273 15.54 3.22 20.81
CA ALA A 273 15.53 4.69 20.85
C ALA A 273 16.42 5.30 19.74
N ALA A 274 15.83 6.10 18.85
CA ALA A 274 16.50 6.73 17.71
C ALA A 274 16.55 8.26 17.88
N ARG A 275 17.74 8.87 17.69
CA ARG A 275 17.85 10.33 17.62
C ARG A 275 17.25 10.84 16.32
N LEU A 276 16.47 11.92 16.37
CA LEU A 276 15.82 12.46 15.19
C LEU A 276 16.77 13.30 14.33
N SER A 277 16.56 13.23 13.02
CA SER A 277 17.26 13.98 11.98
C SER A 277 16.27 14.79 11.16
N GLY A 278 16.64 16.04 10.87
CA GLY A 278 15.96 16.90 9.89
C GLY A 278 16.66 16.92 8.53
N ALA A 279 17.59 15.98 8.28
CA ALA A 279 18.22 15.86 6.97
C ALA A 279 17.15 15.56 5.91
N ALA A 280 17.31 16.11 4.71
CA ALA A 280 16.39 15.83 3.61
C ALA A 280 16.41 14.34 3.25
N PHE A 281 15.22 13.78 2.97
CA PHE A 281 15.05 12.40 2.54
C PHE A 281 13.86 12.30 1.58
N THR A 282 13.90 11.26 0.74
CA THR A 282 12.72 10.77 0.02
C THR A 282 12.18 9.56 0.77
N HIS A 283 10.86 9.41 0.77
CA HIS A 283 10.22 8.20 1.26
C HIS A 283 9.09 7.83 0.31
N PRO A 284 8.77 6.53 0.18
CA PRO A 284 7.67 6.08 -0.66
C PRO A 284 6.34 6.68 -0.16
N ARG A 285 5.37 6.82 -1.05
CA ARG A 285 4.05 7.35 -0.74
C ARG A 285 2.97 6.58 -1.47
N GLY A 286 1.87 6.34 -0.78
CA GLY A 286 0.69 5.66 -1.28
C GLY A 286 -0.55 6.40 -0.81
N PHE A 287 -1.41 6.83 -1.72
CA PHE A 287 -2.59 7.59 -1.35
C PHE A 287 -3.73 7.45 -2.35
N THR A 288 -4.93 7.75 -1.89
CA THR A 288 -6.15 7.78 -2.70
C THR A 288 -6.55 9.22 -3.00
N ALA A 289 -6.86 9.51 -4.25
CA ALA A 289 -7.42 10.77 -4.71
C ALA A 289 -8.70 10.52 -5.51
N GLU A 290 -9.81 10.96 -4.95
CA GLU A 290 -11.15 10.80 -5.50
C GLU A 290 -11.38 11.81 -6.62
N VAL A 291 -12.10 11.41 -7.68
CA VAL A 291 -12.54 12.35 -8.71
C VAL A 291 -13.60 13.28 -8.12
N LEU A 292 -13.32 14.59 -8.11
CA LEU A 292 -14.27 15.60 -7.64
C LEU A 292 -15.18 16.07 -8.77
N ARG A 293 -14.60 16.23 -9.97
CA ARG A 293 -15.29 16.56 -11.22
C ARG A 293 -14.60 15.79 -12.34
N GLY A 294 -15.34 14.99 -13.11
CA GLY A 294 -14.76 14.15 -14.16
C GLY A 294 -15.72 13.93 -15.32
N SER A 295 -15.19 13.94 -16.54
CA SER A 295 -15.90 13.54 -17.76
C SER A 295 -15.01 12.73 -18.67
N GLN A 296 -15.53 11.60 -19.16
CA GLN A 296 -14.95 10.89 -20.30
C GLN A 296 -15.40 11.62 -21.57
N ILE A 297 -14.47 11.87 -22.47
CA ILE A 297 -14.73 12.58 -23.72
C ILE A 297 -14.66 11.55 -24.84
N TYR A 298 -15.71 11.50 -25.64
CA TYR A 298 -15.82 10.60 -26.79
C TYR A 298 -16.01 11.40 -28.07
N ALA A 299 -15.41 10.92 -29.15
CA ALA A 299 -15.65 11.41 -30.50
C ALA A 299 -16.32 10.32 -31.32
N CYS A 300 -17.21 10.71 -32.21
CA CYS A 300 -17.78 9.82 -33.19
C CYS A 300 -16.77 9.56 -34.30
N THR A 301 -16.27 8.32 -34.37
CA THR A 301 -15.27 7.89 -35.35
C THR A 301 -15.76 6.67 -36.12
N GLU A 302 -15.13 6.42 -37.26
CA GLU A 302 -15.35 5.18 -38.00
C GLU A 302 -14.90 3.97 -37.17
N LEU A 303 -15.72 2.93 -37.14
CA LEU A 303 -15.43 1.69 -36.40
C LEU A 303 -14.70 0.68 -37.30
N PRO A 304 -13.86 -0.22 -36.74
CA PRO A 304 -13.15 -1.22 -37.53
C PRO A 304 -14.06 -2.15 -38.35
N ALA A 305 -15.29 -2.37 -37.90
CA ALA A 305 -16.30 -3.18 -38.59
C ALA A 305 -17.14 -2.40 -39.62
N GLY A 306 -16.80 -1.13 -39.87
CA GLY A 306 -17.59 -0.18 -40.65
C GLY A 306 -18.67 0.53 -39.81
N GLY A 307 -19.15 1.67 -40.33
CA GLY A 307 -20.09 2.54 -39.62
C GLY A 307 -19.40 3.44 -38.60
N TYR A 308 -20.21 4.22 -37.87
CA TYR A 308 -19.72 5.23 -36.91
C TYR A 308 -20.18 4.92 -35.49
N GLY A 309 -19.29 5.13 -34.53
CA GLY A 309 -19.56 4.97 -33.11
C GLY A 309 -18.64 5.82 -32.24
N PHE A 310 -19.04 6.04 -30.99
CA PHE A 310 -18.25 6.82 -30.05
C PHE A 310 -17.02 6.05 -29.58
N THR A 311 -15.83 6.60 -29.85
CA THR A 311 -14.55 6.09 -29.36
C THR A 311 -13.88 7.11 -28.44
N GLN A 312 -12.97 6.65 -27.58
CA GLN A 312 -12.39 7.49 -26.54
C GLN A 312 -11.51 8.59 -27.16
N LEU A 313 -11.91 9.84 -26.98
CA LEU A 313 -11.14 11.02 -27.37
C LEU A 313 -10.26 11.51 -26.21
N GLY A 314 -10.72 11.39 -24.97
CA GLY A 314 -9.92 11.80 -23.83
C GLY A 314 -10.68 11.79 -22.52
N VAL A 315 -10.17 12.59 -21.58
CA VAL A 315 -10.74 12.78 -20.25
C VAL A 315 -10.43 14.20 -19.79
N THR A 316 -11.33 14.76 -18.98
CA THR A 316 -11.03 15.93 -18.15
C THR A 316 -11.51 15.62 -16.75
N ALA A 317 -10.61 15.60 -15.78
CA ALA A 317 -10.99 15.42 -14.39
C ALA A 317 -10.07 16.17 -13.42
N THR A 318 -10.69 16.78 -12.40
CA THR A 318 -9.99 17.30 -11.23
C THR A 318 -10.23 16.33 -10.07
N LEU A 319 -9.13 15.78 -9.54
CA LEU A 319 -9.14 14.88 -8.40
C LEU A 319 -8.87 15.67 -7.10
N LYS A 320 -9.12 15.03 -5.97
CA LYS A 320 -8.70 15.52 -4.64
C LYS A 320 -7.22 15.91 -4.67
N ARG A 321 -6.85 16.91 -3.85
CA ARG A 321 -5.53 17.58 -3.84
C ARG A 321 -5.22 18.39 -5.10
N GLY A 322 -6.22 18.68 -5.93
CA GLY A 322 -6.07 19.51 -7.14
C GLY A 322 -5.26 18.84 -8.23
N ILE A 323 -5.25 17.51 -8.28
CA ILE A 323 -4.57 16.75 -9.32
C ILE A 323 -5.43 16.80 -10.58
N GLU A 324 -4.89 17.32 -11.66
CA GLU A 324 -5.56 17.36 -12.96
C GLU A 324 -5.24 16.11 -13.76
N HIS A 325 -6.28 15.50 -14.36
CA HIS A 325 -6.19 14.29 -15.16
C HIS A 325 -6.71 14.52 -16.58
N THR A 326 -5.83 14.33 -17.55
CA THR A 326 -6.09 14.52 -18.99
C THR A 326 -5.33 13.47 -19.81
N PHE A 327 -5.42 13.55 -21.14
CA PHE A 327 -4.50 12.83 -22.03
C PHE A 327 -3.42 13.79 -22.50
N VAL A 328 -2.19 13.30 -22.72
CA VAL A 328 -1.09 14.12 -23.28
C VAL A 328 -1.45 14.65 -24.66
N THR A 329 -2.01 13.78 -25.49
CA THR A 329 -2.56 14.11 -26.81
C THR A 329 -3.94 13.45 -26.88
N PRO A 330 -5.01 14.17 -27.23
CA PRO A 330 -6.32 13.56 -27.43
C PRO A 330 -6.26 12.34 -28.38
N ALA A 331 -7.08 11.34 -28.08
CA ALA A 331 -7.23 10.03 -28.74
C ALA A 331 -6.00 9.10 -28.75
N SER A 332 -4.78 9.64 -28.73
CA SER A 332 -3.55 8.89 -29.07
C SER A 332 -2.46 8.93 -27.99
N GLY A 333 -2.48 9.94 -27.11
CA GLY A 333 -1.51 10.08 -26.04
C GLY A 333 -1.90 9.29 -24.79
N PRO A 334 -0.94 8.95 -23.92
CA PRO A 334 -1.25 8.30 -22.67
C PRO A 334 -2.05 9.22 -21.74
N PRO A 335 -2.85 8.66 -20.82
CA PRO A 335 -3.38 9.43 -19.70
C PRO A 335 -2.23 10.02 -18.86
N GLN A 336 -2.45 11.20 -18.30
CA GLN A 336 -1.53 11.87 -17.40
C GLN A 336 -2.26 12.43 -16.18
N TRP A 337 -1.51 12.58 -15.08
CA TRP A 337 -1.93 13.23 -13.84
C TRP A 337 -0.89 14.25 -13.44
N VAL A 338 -1.31 15.47 -13.16
CA VAL A 338 -0.45 16.61 -12.82
C VAL A 338 -0.90 17.20 -11.50
N ALA A 339 -0.03 17.23 -10.50
CA ALA A 339 -0.29 17.82 -9.20
C ALA A 339 0.11 19.31 -9.16
N PRO A 340 -0.46 20.12 -8.25
CA PRO A 340 -0.14 21.55 -8.13
C PRO A 340 1.34 21.85 -7.80
N ASP A 341 2.07 20.89 -7.23
CA ASP A 341 3.50 21.02 -6.94
C ASP A 341 4.41 20.75 -8.15
N GLY A 342 3.82 20.53 -9.34
CA GLY A 342 4.53 20.27 -10.59
C GLY A 342 4.99 18.82 -10.77
N SER A 343 4.77 17.95 -9.78
CA SER A 343 4.95 16.51 -9.97
C SER A 343 3.87 15.96 -10.91
N ALA A 344 4.25 15.05 -11.80
CA ALA A 344 3.32 14.48 -12.77
C ALA A 344 3.74 13.07 -13.18
N VAL A 345 2.75 12.26 -13.58
CA VAL A 345 2.92 10.89 -14.07
C VAL A 345 2.07 10.64 -15.30
N ARG A 346 2.53 9.75 -16.18
CA ARG A 346 1.79 9.18 -17.32
C ARG A 346 1.49 7.72 -17.06
N GLY A 347 0.34 7.25 -17.52
CA GLY A 347 -0.13 5.87 -17.28
C GLY A 347 -0.12 5.02 -18.54
N ALA A 348 0.26 3.76 -18.40
CA ALA A 348 0.06 2.70 -19.39
C ALA A 348 -0.83 1.62 -18.78
N VAL A 349 -1.94 1.26 -19.44
CA VAL A 349 -2.89 0.29 -18.89
C VAL A 349 -2.25 -1.10 -18.86
N PHE A 350 -2.15 -1.69 -17.66
CA PHE A 350 -1.73 -3.06 -17.45
C PHE A 350 -2.92 -4.02 -17.48
N SER A 351 -3.99 -3.70 -16.74
CA SER A 351 -5.18 -4.55 -16.68
C SER A 351 -6.47 -3.73 -16.71
N ARG A 352 -7.54 -4.38 -17.18
CA ARG A 352 -8.89 -3.82 -17.25
C ARG A 352 -9.85 -4.81 -16.59
N THR A 353 -10.62 -4.34 -15.61
CA THR A 353 -11.66 -5.11 -14.94
C THR A 353 -13.02 -4.49 -15.26
N PRO A 354 -13.96 -5.22 -15.90
CA PRO A 354 -15.30 -4.71 -16.15
C PRO A 354 -16.02 -4.29 -14.87
N ASN A 355 -16.79 -3.19 -14.91
CA ASN A 355 -17.54 -2.68 -13.77
C ASN A 355 -19.01 -2.38 -14.13
N GLY A 356 -19.69 -3.37 -14.73
CA GLY A 356 -21.10 -3.28 -15.08
C GLY A 356 -21.41 -2.10 -16.01
N ALA A 357 -22.33 -1.22 -15.59
CA ALA A 357 -22.75 -0.03 -16.34
C ALA A 357 -21.82 1.18 -16.16
N HIS A 358 -20.59 0.96 -15.71
CA HIS A 358 -19.58 1.99 -15.48
C HIS A 358 -18.31 1.68 -16.29
N ILE A 359 -17.49 2.70 -16.52
CA ILE A 359 -16.18 2.47 -17.15
C ILE A 359 -15.35 1.44 -16.38
N PRO A 360 -14.50 0.65 -17.04
CA PRO A 360 -13.70 -0.37 -16.38
C PRO A 360 -12.82 0.20 -15.28
N GLU A 361 -12.62 -0.58 -14.22
CA GLU A 361 -11.53 -0.36 -13.28
C GLU A 361 -10.21 -0.71 -13.98
N LEU A 362 -9.15 0.01 -13.66
CA LEU A 362 -7.85 -0.12 -14.32
C LEU A 362 -6.74 -0.29 -13.30
N VAL A 363 -5.75 -1.09 -13.65
CA VAL A 363 -4.39 -0.96 -13.10
C VAL A 363 -3.50 -0.42 -14.20
N LEU A 364 -2.72 0.61 -13.88
CA LEU A 364 -1.81 1.28 -14.80
C LEU A 364 -0.40 1.34 -14.23
N ASP A 365 0.55 1.03 -15.10
CA ASP A 365 1.95 1.35 -14.92
C ASP A 365 2.15 2.86 -15.01
N ALA A 366 2.73 3.47 -13.97
CA ALA A 366 3.03 4.89 -13.95
C ALA A 366 4.48 5.18 -14.31
N THR A 367 4.69 6.23 -15.09
CA THR A 367 6.00 6.75 -15.46
C THR A 367 6.06 8.24 -15.14
N GLN A 368 7.08 8.68 -14.41
CA GLN A 368 7.28 10.09 -14.07
C GLN A 368 7.36 10.95 -15.35
N ALA A 369 6.64 12.06 -15.36
CA ALA A 369 6.58 12.99 -16.48
C ALA A 369 6.79 14.47 -16.08
N GLY A 370 6.78 14.77 -14.77
CA GLY A 370 6.99 16.11 -14.21
C GLY A 370 8.20 16.16 -13.27
N ALA A 371 8.11 17.04 -12.27
CA ALA A 371 9.15 17.19 -11.25
C ALA A 371 9.49 15.86 -10.56
N GLY A 372 10.79 15.63 -10.28
CA GLY A 372 11.30 14.44 -9.59
C GLY A 372 11.09 14.44 -8.07
N ALA A 373 10.44 15.47 -7.55
CA ALA A 373 9.96 15.57 -6.17
C ALA A 373 8.52 16.10 -6.19
N GLY A 374 7.79 15.92 -5.09
CA GLY A 374 6.36 16.27 -5.01
C GLY A 374 5.45 15.06 -5.09
N LEU A 375 4.17 15.24 -4.81
CA LEU A 375 3.14 14.24 -4.50
C LEU A 375 3.17 13.00 -5.38
N LEU A 376 3.31 13.16 -6.70
CA LEU A 376 3.25 12.09 -7.69
C LEU A 376 4.62 11.54 -8.09
N ALA A 377 5.72 12.15 -7.65
CA ALA A 377 7.06 11.87 -8.16
C ALA A 377 7.57 10.45 -7.92
N GLN A 378 6.96 9.70 -6.99
CA GLN A 378 7.35 8.33 -6.67
C GLN A 378 6.31 7.29 -7.10
N ALA A 379 5.20 7.70 -7.70
CA ALA A 379 4.17 6.74 -8.11
C ALA A 379 4.66 5.86 -9.26
N THR A 380 4.62 4.55 -9.06
CA THR A 380 4.99 3.51 -10.04
C THR A 380 3.78 2.72 -10.54
N GLN A 381 2.69 2.74 -9.76
CA GLN A 381 1.40 2.11 -10.04
C GLN A 381 0.25 3.09 -9.77
N ILE A 382 -0.77 3.04 -10.62
CA ILE A 382 -2.02 3.78 -10.45
C ILE A 382 -3.17 2.81 -10.63
N LEU A 383 -4.12 2.80 -9.70
CA LEU A 383 -5.36 2.08 -9.84
C LEU A 383 -6.51 3.07 -10.02
N ARG A 384 -7.38 2.85 -11.00
CA ARG A 384 -8.68 3.52 -11.13
C ARG A 384 -9.75 2.55 -10.65
N LEU A 385 -10.30 2.79 -9.47
CA LEU A 385 -11.21 1.90 -8.76
C LEU A 385 -12.55 2.57 -8.50
N ASN A 386 -13.55 1.78 -8.07
CA ASN A 386 -14.86 2.28 -7.64
C ASN A 386 -15.50 3.23 -8.67
N THR A 387 -15.40 2.87 -9.95
CA THR A 387 -15.85 3.74 -11.04
C THR A 387 -17.37 3.86 -11.08
N THR A 388 -17.87 5.04 -11.41
CA THR A 388 -19.29 5.32 -11.64
C THR A 388 -19.46 6.10 -12.94
N GLY A 389 -20.44 5.72 -13.76
CA GLY A 389 -20.74 6.39 -15.02
C GLY A 389 -19.61 6.31 -16.07
N GLY A 390 -19.56 7.31 -16.94
CA GLY A 390 -18.51 7.49 -17.95
C GLY A 390 -18.59 6.59 -19.18
N VAL A 391 -19.56 5.69 -19.31
CA VAL A 391 -19.65 4.77 -20.47
C VAL A 391 -20.00 5.54 -21.74
N ALA A 392 -19.37 5.17 -22.86
CA ALA A 392 -19.66 5.75 -24.17
C ALA A 392 -21.16 5.59 -24.51
N PRO A 393 -21.82 6.61 -25.10
CA PRO A 393 -23.19 6.45 -25.55
C PRO A 393 -23.32 5.34 -26.59
N ALA A 394 -24.38 4.54 -26.47
CA ALA A 394 -24.66 3.48 -27.43
C ALA A 394 -25.32 4.04 -28.70
N GLY A 395 -25.13 3.34 -29.82
CA GLY A 395 -25.77 3.64 -31.10
C GLY A 395 -24.85 4.33 -32.12
N ALA A 396 -25.41 4.56 -33.31
CA ALA A 396 -24.75 5.34 -34.35
C ALA A 396 -24.66 6.81 -33.95
N CYS A 397 -23.67 7.50 -34.50
CA CYS A 397 -23.43 8.92 -34.26
C CYS A 397 -23.01 9.61 -35.55
N GLU A 398 -23.12 10.94 -35.57
CA GLU A 398 -22.67 11.75 -36.69
C GLU A 398 -21.15 11.94 -36.63
N PRO A 399 -20.42 11.72 -37.74
CA PRO A 399 -18.96 11.88 -37.77
C PRO A 399 -18.51 13.23 -37.22
N GLY A 400 -17.53 13.23 -36.32
CA GLY A 400 -17.02 14.45 -35.68
C GLY A 400 -17.86 14.98 -34.53
N ALA A 401 -19.02 14.37 -34.20
CA ALA A 401 -19.73 14.68 -32.98
C ALA A 401 -18.88 14.31 -31.75
N GLU A 402 -18.85 15.20 -30.76
CA GLU A 402 -18.19 14.95 -29.48
C GLU A 402 -19.20 14.96 -28.35
N VAL A 403 -18.97 14.09 -27.36
CA VAL A 403 -19.83 14.00 -26.17
C VAL A 403 -18.98 13.82 -24.92
N SER A 404 -19.35 14.58 -23.89
CA SER A 404 -18.78 14.45 -22.55
C SER A 404 -19.75 13.67 -21.67
N VAL A 405 -19.27 12.56 -21.09
CA VAL A 405 -20.06 11.71 -20.19
C VAL A 405 -19.47 11.81 -18.78
N PRO A 406 -20.23 12.31 -17.78
CA PRO A 406 -19.75 12.41 -16.41
C PRO A 406 -19.30 11.06 -15.84
N TYR A 407 -18.21 11.07 -15.07
CA TYR A 407 -17.74 9.88 -14.36
C TYR A 407 -17.15 10.23 -12.99
N GLY A 408 -17.16 9.25 -12.09
CA GLY A 408 -16.48 9.24 -10.81
C GLY A 408 -15.55 8.03 -10.71
N ALA A 409 -14.51 8.13 -9.87
CA ALA A 409 -13.59 7.06 -9.56
C ALA A 409 -12.71 7.42 -8.35
N ASP A 410 -12.08 6.41 -7.78
CA ASP A 410 -10.96 6.53 -6.85
C ASP A 410 -9.66 6.22 -7.56
N TYR A 411 -8.73 7.18 -7.57
CA TYR A 411 -7.38 6.91 -8.03
C TYR A 411 -6.46 6.60 -6.86
N VAL A 412 -5.91 5.39 -6.83
CA VAL A 412 -4.90 4.98 -5.84
C VAL A 412 -3.53 5.07 -6.49
N PHE A 413 -2.68 5.95 -5.98
CA PHE A 413 -1.29 6.08 -6.40
C PHE A 413 -0.41 5.30 -5.43
N LEU A 414 0.44 4.42 -5.93
CA LEU A 414 1.37 3.60 -5.14
C LEU A 414 2.79 3.78 -5.68
N GLY A 415 3.76 3.91 -4.78
CA GLY A 415 5.17 4.14 -5.07
C GLY A 415 6.12 3.25 -4.29
#